data_AF-A0A662U5Y0-F1
#
_entry.id   AF-A0A662U5Y0-F1
#
_cell.length_a   1.000
_cell.length_b   1.000
_cell.length_c   1.000
_cell.angle_alpha   90.00
_cell.angle_beta   90.00
_cell.angle_gamma   90.00
#
_symmetry.space_group_name_H-M   'P 1'
#
loop_
_entity.id
_entity.type
_entity.pdbx_description
1 polymer ?
#
loop_
_entity_poly.entity_id
_entity_poly.type
_entity_poly.pdbx_seq_one_letter_code
_entity_poly.pdbx_strand_id
1 'polypeptide(L)'
;MSLSGKVETWLEYEIRDKEGRIIKKGKIKGKSWKKNFARLLRVVFGESETLRNTGGTGVTILRDHLVDATVLAPEGNDNYGILVGTGGTPPTGDDDSDVYNLANKIAHGDADNKLHHYDTTFVEISFDGSYVYLKYTRDFKNNGSVDINIQEVALVEQITPDTTADYFLLFHTTLGSAVTVPAGATITWRVILKYAP
;
A
#
# COMPACT_ATOMS: atom_id res chain seq x y z
N MET A 1 30.65 -7.83 -0.30
CA MET A 1 30.00 -6.62 0.24
C MET A 1 28.57 -6.99 0.62
N SER A 2 28.10 -6.65 1.82
CA SER A 2 26.73 -7.03 2.26
C SER A 2 25.68 -6.15 1.57
N LEU A 3 24.56 -6.75 1.17
CA LEU A 3 23.36 -6.04 0.69
C LEU A 3 22.43 -5.63 1.85
N SER A 4 22.76 -5.99 3.10
CA SER A 4 21.97 -5.61 4.27
C SER A 4 21.90 -4.08 4.39
N GLY A 5 20.68 -3.54 4.51
CA GLY A 5 20.43 -2.10 4.53
C GLY A 5 20.55 -1.38 3.17
N LYS A 6 20.82 -2.11 2.07
CA LYS A 6 20.87 -1.52 0.73
C LYS A 6 19.53 -1.50 0.01
N VAL A 7 18.55 -2.28 0.43
CA VAL A 7 17.15 -2.17 -0.03
C VAL A 7 16.28 -2.03 1.20
N GLU A 8 15.52 -0.94 1.28
CA GLU A 8 14.66 -0.60 2.39
C GLU A 8 13.30 -0.14 1.90
N THR A 9 12.30 -0.21 2.78
CA THR A 9 11.01 0.41 2.53
C THR A 9 10.65 1.29 3.71
N TRP A 10 10.14 2.47 3.39
CA TRP A 10 9.73 3.46 4.37
C TRP A 10 8.29 3.87 4.10
N LEU A 11 7.54 4.03 5.18
CA LEU A 11 6.25 4.71 5.18
C LEU A 11 6.46 6.09 5.77
N GLU A 12 6.01 7.11 5.07
CA GLU A 12 5.92 8.46 5.61
C GLU A 12 4.46 8.90 5.64
N TYR A 13 4.08 9.61 6.70
CA TYR A 13 2.77 10.22 6.78
C TYR A 13 2.81 11.65 7.28
N GLU A 14 1.80 12.40 6.89
CA GLU A 14 1.52 13.75 7.34
C GLU A 14 0.03 13.89 7.57
N ILE A 15 -0.37 14.46 8.71
CA ILE A 15 -1.76 14.75 9.04
C ILE A 15 -1.93 16.26 9.02
N ARG A 16 -2.93 16.71 8.27
CA ARG A 16 -3.35 18.11 8.20
C ARG A 16 -4.74 18.25 8.81
N ASP A 17 -4.94 19.31 9.59
CA ASP A 17 -6.27 19.67 10.08
C ASP A 17 -7.16 20.22 8.95
N LYS A 18 -8.40 20.57 9.30
CA LYS A 18 -9.38 21.10 8.35
C LYS A 18 -8.97 22.44 7.73
N GLU A 19 -8.05 23.18 8.36
CA GLU A 19 -7.46 24.42 7.82
C GLU A 19 -6.21 24.15 6.97
N GLY A 20 -5.81 22.88 6.78
CA GLY A 20 -4.65 22.48 5.99
C GLY A 20 -3.31 22.57 6.73
N ARG A 21 -3.32 22.87 8.04
CA ARG A 21 -2.12 22.97 8.87
C ARG A 21 -1.64 21.57 9.27
N ILE A 22 -0.34 21.33 9.15
CA ILE A 22 0.26 20.07 9.56
C ILE A 22 0.23 19.96 11.08
N ILE A 23 -0.50 18.97 11.60
CA ILE A 23 -0.62 18.71 13.04
C ILE A 23 0.23 17.51 13.49
N LYS A 24 0.58 16.61 12.56
CA LYS A 24 1.45 15.47 12.85
C LYS A 24 2.18 15.02 11.59
N LYS A 25 3.39 14.50 11.74
CA LYS A 25 4.09 13.77 10.70
C LYS A 25 4.87 12.63 11.33
N GLY A 26 5.15 11.59 10.55
CA GLY A 26 5.93 10.47 11.02
C GLY A 26 6.58 9.70 9.88
N LYS A 27 7.60 8.92 10.25
CA LYS A 27 8.32 8.03 9.36
C LYS A 27 8.50 6.69 10.05
N ILE A 28 8.12 5.62 9.35
CA ILE A 28 8.06 4.27 9.88
C ILE A 28 8.84 3.37 8.92
N LYS A 29 9.71 2.52 9.46
CA LYS A 29 10.40 1.51 8.64
C LYS A 29 9.40 0.43 8.26
N GLY A 30 9.20 0.21 6.96
CA GLY A 30 8.40 -0.90 6.45
C GLY A 30 9.08 -2.23 6.78
N LYS A 31 8.29 -3.22 7.17
CA LYS A 31 8.82 -4.52 7.64
C LYS A 31 9.21 -5.45 6.49
N SER A 32 8.29 -5.71 5.56
CA SER A 32 8.56 -6.65 4.45
C SER A 32 7.63 -6.44 3.27
N TRP A 33 8.18 -6.60 2.07
CA TRP A 33 7.41 -6.96 0.87
C TRP A 33 6.93 -8.41 1.00
N LYS A 34 5.77 -8.71 0.44
CA LYS A 34 5.14 -10.03 0.52
C LYS A 34 5.55 -10.91 -0.65
N LYS A 35 5.28 -12.21 -0.57
CA LYS A 35 5.63 -13.19 -1.63
C LYS A 35 5.11 -12.79 -3.01
N ASN A 36 3.93 -12.18 -3.11
CA ASN A 36 3.41 -11.66 -4.37
C ASN A 36 4.37 -10.68 -5.07
N PHE A 37 5.10 -9.84 -4.32
CA PHE A 37 6.10 -8.96 -4.92
C PHE A 37 7.23 -9.74 -5.59
N ALA A 38 7.76 -10.77 -4.92
CA ALA A 38 8.79 -11.62 -5.50
C ALA A 38 8.28 -12.43 -6.70
N ARG A 39 7.04 -12.94 -6.64
CA ARG A 39 6.38 -13.63 -7.75
C ARG A 39 6.19 -12.70 -8.96
N LEU A 40 5.72 -11.48 -8.72
CA LEU A 40 5.58 -10.47 -9.78
C LEU A 40 6.93 -10.15 -10.45
N LEU A 41 8.01 -10.01 -9.67
CA LEU A 41 9.35 -9.84 -10.25
C LEU A 41 9.76 -11.01 -11.15
N ARG A 42 9.42 -12.26 -10.79
CA ARG A 42 9.67 -13.40 -11.69
C ARG A 42 8.86 -13.29 -13.00
N VAL A 43 7.63 -12.79 -12.94
CA VAL A 43 6.84 -12.52 -14.16
C VAL A 43 7.53 -11.48 -15.04
N VAL A 44 7.98 -10.37 -14.45
CA VAL A 44 8.74 -9.34 -15.17
C VAL A 44 9.99 -9.93 -15.82
N PHE A 45 10.69 -10.84 -15.12
CA PHE A 45 11.88 -11.52 -15.63
C PHE A 45 11.61 -12.63 -16.66
N GLY A 46 10.34 -12.96 -16.92
CA GLY A 46 9.92 -13.76 -18.08
C GLY A 46 9.31 -15.10 -17.80
N GLU A 47 9.00 -15.36 -16.53
CA GLU A 47 8.28 -16.56 -16.11
C GLU A 47 6.77 -16.29 -16.04
N SER A 48 6.00 -17.35 -15.86
CA SER A 48 4.63 -17.26 -15.34
C SER A 48 4.64 -17.59 -13.85
N GLU A 49 3.79 -16.95 -13.05
CA GLU A 49 3.67 -17.23 -11.62
C GLU A 49 2.22 -17.24 -11.15
N THR A 50 1.94 -18.04 -10.11
CA THR A 50 0.65 -17.99 -9.42
C THR A 50 0.74 -17.04 -8.24
N LEU A 51 0.12 -15.87 -8.37
CA LEU A 51 -0.01 -14.90 -7.29
C LEU A 51 -1.28 -15.18 -6.49
N ARG A 52 -1.30 -14.81 -5.21
CA ARG A 52 -2.48 -14.93 -4.37
C ARG A 52 -3.24 -13.61 -4.34
N ASN A 53 -4.48 -13.58 -4.82
CA ASN A 53 -5.28 -12.37 -4.81
C ASN A 53 -5.79 -12.02 -3.39
N THR A 54 -6.38 -10.84 -3.21
CA THR A 54 -6.90 -10.37 -1.91
C THR A 54 -8.07 -11.20 -1.37
N GLY A 55 -8.68 -12.05 -2.20
CA GLY A 55 -9.65 -13.07 -1.79
C GLY A 55 -9.02 -14.38 -1.30
N GLY A 56 -7.69 -14.53 -1.40
CA GLY A 56 -6.95 -15.73 -1.01
C GLY A 56 -6.84 -16.79 -2.12
N THR A 57 -7.36 -16.51 -3.32
CA THR A 57 -7.33 -17.41 -4.47
C THR A 57 -6.03 -17.26 -5.26
N GLY A 58 -5.47 -18.38 -5.72
CA GLY A 58 -4.32 -18.38 -6.63
C GLY A 58 -4.75 -18.01 -8.06
N VAL A 59 -4.07 -17.05 -8.66
CA VAL A 59 -4.29 -16.56 -10.02
C VAL A 59 -2.97 -16.61 -10.79
N THR A 60 -2.97 -17.30 -11.94
CA THR A 60 -1.78 -17.39 -12.79
C THR A 60 -1.61 -16.11 -13.59
N ILE A 61 -0.46 -15.46 -13.42
CA ILE A 61 -0.09 -14.23 -14.09
C ILE A 61 0.99 -14.54 -15.12
N LEU A 62 0.70 -14.15 -16.35
CA LEU A 62 1.59 -14.19 -17.49
C LEU A 62 2.15 -12.78 -17.75
N ARG A 63 3.20 -12.66 -18.57
CA ARG A 63 3.83 -11.37 -18.86
C ARG A 63 2.89 -10.41 -19.62
N ASP A 64 2.06 -10.93 -20.50
CA ASP A 64 1.06 -10.15 -21.26
C ASP A 64 -0.06 -9.59 -20.38
N HIS A 65 -0.34 -10.20 -19.22
CA HIS A 65 -1.28 -9.67 -18.24
C HIS A 65 -0.80 -8.37 -17.58
N LEU A 66 0.50 -8.03 -17.69
CA LEU A 66 1.08 -6.86 -17.02
C LEU A 66 0.88 -5.55 -17.77
N VAL A 67 0.24 -5.55 -18.95
CA VAL A 67 0.05 -4.35 -19.77
C VAL A 67 -0.69 -3.25 -19.01
N ASP A 68 -1.70 -3.64 -18.23
CA ASP A 68 -2.53 -2.72 -17.44
C ASP A 68 -2.28 -2.84 -15.93
N ALA A 69 -1.16 -3.45 -15.53
CA ALA A 69 -0.80 -3.59 -14.12
C ALA A 69 -0.53 -2.22 -13.49
N THR A 70 -1.20 -1.93 -12.37
CA THR A 70 -1.11 -0.61 -11.75
C THR A 70 -1.42 -0.59 -10.26
N VAL A 71 -0.76 0.32 -9.54
CA VAL A 71 -1.11 0.71 -8.16
C VAL A 71 -1.80 2.07 -8.10
N LEU A 72 -2.08 2.71 -9.25
CA LEU A 72 -2.63 4.07 -9.34
C LEU A 72 -4.16 4.05 -9.23
N ALA A 73 -4.66 3.67 -8.06
CA ALA A 73 -6.09 3.61 -7.80
C ALA A 73 -6.74 5.00 -7.90
N PRO A 74 -7.84 5.16 -8.67
CA PRO A 74 -8.55 6.42 -8.72
C PRO A 74 -9.25 6.70 -7.39
N GLU A 75 -9.65 7.96 -7.19
CA GLU A 75 -10.52 8.38 -6.10
C GLU A 75 -11.72 7.45 -5.95
N GLY A 76 -12.05 7.12 -4.70
CA GLY A 76 -13.16 6.24 -4.36
C GLY A 76 -12.90 4.75 -4.50
N ASN A 77 -11.83 4.33 -5.17
CA ASN A 77 -11.50 2.91 -5.29
C ASN A 77 -10.67 2.42 -4.10
N ASP A 78 -11.24 1.52 -3.29
CA ASP A 78 -10.56 0.92 -2.13
C ASP A 78 -10.10 -0.53 -2.34
N ASN A 79 -10.07 -1.03 -3.59
CA ASN A 79 -9.61 -2.38 -3.90
C ASN A 79 -8.09 -2.46 -4.13
N TYR A 80 -7.46 -1.37 -4.57
CA TYR A 80 -6.03 -1.32 -4.84
C TYR A 80 -5.39 0.04 -4.54
N GLY A 81 -4.10 0.17 -4.84
CA GLY A 81 -3.26 1.30 -4.51
C GLY A 81 -2.79 1.26 -3.06
N ILE A 82 -2.63 2.44 -2.45
CA ILE A 82 -2.36 2.49 -1.01
C ILE A 82 -3.69 2.25 -0.28
N LEU A 83 -3.69 1.27 0.62
CA LEU A 83 -4.83 0.93 1.48
C LEU A 83 -4.43 1.04 2.95
N VAL A 84 -5.41 1.34 3.81
CA VAL A 84 -5.23 1.49 5.26
C VAL A 84 -6.27 0.68 6.01
N GLY A 85 -5.91 0.21 7.20
CA GLY A 85 -6.78 -0.62 8.03
C GLY A 85 -6.62 -0.37 9.51
N THR A 86 -7.55 -0.92 10.29
CA THR A 86 -7.57 -0.85 11.76
C THR A 86 -7.05 -2.14 12.42
N GLY A 87 -6.79 -3.19 11.63
CA GLY A 87 -6.47 -4.51 12.17
C GLY A 87 -4.98 -4.74 12.40
N GLY A 88 -4.68 -5.80 13.16
CA GLY A 88 -3.31 -6.16 13.56
C GLY A 88 -2.77 -7.41 12.88
N THR A 89 -3.58 -8.48 12.80
CA THR A 89 -3.21 -9.80 12.28
C THR A 89 -3.85 -10.01 10.91
N PRO A 90 -3.14 -9.73 9.80
CA PRO A 90 -3.70 -9.91 8.47
C PRO A 90 -3.82 -11.40 8.11
N PRO A 91 -4.72 -11.76 7.17
CA PRO A 91 -4.80 -13.12 6.70
C PRO A 91 -3.55 -13.50 5.89
N THR A 92 -3.08 -14.72 6.12
CA THR A 92 -1.89 -15.30 5.50
C THR A 92 -2.26 -16.53 4.67
N GLY A 93 -1.51 -16.74 3.59
CA GLY A 93 -1.53 -17.99 2.85
C GLY A 93 -0.71 -19.06 3.55
N ASP A 94 0.39 -19.46 2.90
CA ASP A 94 1.21 -20.58 3.40
C ASP A 94 2.01 -20.23 4.67
N ASP A 95 2.38 -18.95 4.84
CA ASP A 95 3.10 -18.41 6.00
C ASP A 95 2.95 -16.88 6.12
N ASP A 96 3.56 -16.29 7.16
CA ASP A 96 3.55 -14.85 7.46
C ASP A 96 4.11 -13.94 6.34
N SER A 97 4.87 -14.51 5.40
CA SER A 97 5.36 -13.77 4.22
C SER A 97 4.37 -13.81 3.05
N ASP A 98 3.37 -14.69 3.10
CA ASP A 98 2.27 -14.83 2.15
C ASP A 98 0.99 -14.10 2.60
N VAL A 99 1.14 -12.95 3.27
CA VAL A 99 0.00 -12.06 3.57
C VAL A 99 -0.62 -11.59 2.26
N TYR A 100 -1.93 -11.77 2.12
CA TYR A 100 -2.64 -11.46 0.87
C TYR A 100 -3.69 -10.35 0.99
N ASN A 101 -4.05 -9.91 2.20
CA ASN A 101 -5.00 -8.80 2.41
C ASN A 101 -4.70 -8.07 3.74
N LEU A 102 -5.35 -6.92 3.97
CA LEU A 102 -5.39 -6.26 5.29
C LEU A 102 -6.21 -7.09 6.27
N ALA A 103 -5.92 -6.96 7.56
CA ALA A 103 -6.69 -7.58 8.63
C ALA A 103 -8.10 -6.98 8.74
N ASN A 104 -8.20 -5.65 8.71
CA ASN A 104 -9.46 -4.93 8.72
C ASN A 104 -9.35 -3.63 7.93
N LYS A 105 -9.64 -3.69 6.62
CA LYS A 105 -9.61 -2.56 5.69
C LYS A 105 -10.60 -1.47 6.12
N ILE A 106 -10.15 -0.21 6.13
CA ILE A 106 -11.05 0.94 6.24
C ILE A 106 -11.65 1.18 4.85
N ALA A 107 -12.98 1.13 4.76
CA ALA A 107 -13.68 1.31 3.50
C ALA A 107 -13.73 2.78 3.06
N HIS A 108 -13.85 2.99 1.75
CA HIS A 108 -14.11 4.31 1.20
C HIS A 108 -15.47 4.87 1.67
N GLY A 109 -15.50 6.17 2.00
CA GLY A 109 -16.70 6.99 2.12
C GLY A 109 -16.58 8.10 3.17
N ASP A 110 -17.68 8.84 3.33
CA ASP A 110 -17.72 10.07 4.15
C ASP A 110 -18.40 9.93 5.51
N ALA A 111 -18.93 8.75 5.81
CA ALA A 111 -19.57 8.47 7.11
C ALA A 111 -18.53 8.17 8.20
N ASP A 112 -18.98 8.11 9.45
CA ASP A 112 -18.15 7.67 10.57
C ASP A 112 -17.51 6.30 10.30
N ASN A 113 -16.26 6.14 10.74
CA ASN A 113 -15.43 4.94 10.53
C ASN A 113 -15.10 4.63 9.06
N LYS A 114 -15.26 5.61 8.17
CA LYS A 114 -14.79 5.55 6.78
C LYS A 114 -13.79 6.66 6.50
N LEU A 115 -12.96 6.44 5.49
CA LEU A 115 -12.06 7.48 4.98
C LEU A 115 -12.45 7.78 3.53
N HIS A 116 -12.47 9.05 3.16
CA HIS A 116 -12.52 9.44 1.77
C HIS A 116 -11.15 9.17 1.15
N HIS A 117 -11.09 8.33 0.12
CA HIS A 117 -9.84 7.85 -0.47
C HIS A 117 -9.63 8.61 -1.78
N TYR A 118 -8.63 9.47 -1.84
CA TYR A 118 -8.26 10.18 -3.07
C TYR A 118 -7.48 9.28 -4.02
N ASP A 119 -7.02 9.83 -5.15
CA ASP A 119 -6.16 9.10 -6.09
C ASP A 119 -4.86 8.63 -5.43
N THR A 120 -4.43 7.42 -5.77
CA THR A 120 -3.04 7.01 -5.58
C THR A 120 -2.22 7.60 -6.71
N THR A 121 -1.22 8.41 -6.39
CA THR A 121 -0.36 9.05 -7.38
C THR A 121 1.08 8.57 -7.25
N PHE A 122 1.76 8.51 -8.38
CA PHE A 122 3.20 8.32 -8.46
C PHE A 122 3.88 9.69 -8.41
N VAL A 123 4.93 9.83 -7.60
CA VAL A 123 5.66 11.09 -7.52
C VAL A 123 6.74 11.13 -8.61
N GLU A 124 7.81 10.37 -8.46
CA GLU A 124 8.86 10.16 -9.47
C GLU A 124 9.87 9.10 -8.95
N ILE A 125 10.68 8.56 -9.87
CA ILE A 125 11.94 7.91 -9.47
C ILE A 125 12.95 9.02 -9.23
N SER A 126 13.51 9.10 -8.03
CA SER A 126 14.50 10.14 -7.67
C SER A 126 15.79 9.51 -7.15
N PHE A 127 16.91 10.24 -7.30
CA PHE A 127 18.22 9.88 -6.78
C PHE A 127 18.78 11.04 -5.96
N ASP A 128 19.17 10.79 -4.71
CA ASP A 128 19.69 11.83 -3.79
C ASP A 128 21.23 11.90 -3.74
N GLY A 129 21.91 11.19 -4.63
CA GLY A 129 23.37 11.03 -4.61
C GLY A 129 23.82 9.74 -3.91
N SER A 130 22.96 9.07 -3.14
CA SER A 130 23.27 7.82 -2.44
C SER A 130 22.25 6.71 -2.65
N TYR A 131 20.97 7.07 -2.83
CA TYR A 131 19.87 6.12 -2.95
C TYR A 131 18.90 6.51 -4.06
N VAL A 132 18.37 5.50 -4.72
CA VAL A 132 17.22 5.61 -5.62
C VAL A 132 15.93 5.39 -4.83
N TYR A 133 14.91 6.19 -5.11
CA TYR A 133 13.61 6.15 -4.47
C TYR A 133 12.51 5.92 -5.50
N LEU A 134 11.59 5.00 -5.20
CA LEU A 134 10.32 4.80 -5.89
C LEU A 134 9.19 5.11 -4.89
N LYS A 135 8.35 6.11 -5.19
CA LYS A 135 7.40 6.68 -4.25
C LYS A 135 5.99 6.74 -4.81
N TYR A 136 5.06 6.15 -4.07
CA TYR A 136 3.61 6.28 -4.28
C TYR A 136 2.99 7.02 -3.10
N THR A 137 1.97 7.83 -3.36
CA THR A 137 1.28 8.64 -2.33
C THR A 137 -0.23 8.55 -2.48
N ARG A 138 -0.94 8.66 -1.37
CA ARG A 138 -2.42 8.71 -1.35
C ARG A 138 -2.91 9.50 -0.15
N ASP A 139 -3.89 10.35 -0.38
CA ASP A 139 -4.57 11.11 0.66
C ASP A 139 -5.84 10.37 1.13
N PHE A 140 -6.07 10.44 2.44
CA PHE A 140 -7.25 9.92 3.10
C PHE A 140 -7.84 11.00 4.00
N LYS A 141 -9.08 11.40 3.73
CA LYS A 141 -9.76 12.41 4.54
C LYS A 141 -10.82 11.78 5.43
N ASN A 142 -10.80 12.12 6.71
CA ASN A 142 -11.86 11.76 7.64
C ASN A 142 -12.96 12.82 7.56
N ASN A 143 -13.95 12.61 6.70
CA ASN A 143 -15.13 13.49 6.61
C ASN A 143 -16.19 13.18 7.68
N GLY A 144 -15.98 12.14 8.49
CA GLY A 144 -16.85 11.78 9.61
C GLY A 144 -16.74 12.73 10.80
N SER A 145 -17.46 12.37 11.86
CA SER A 145 -17.56 13.11 13.12
C SER A 145 -16.72 12.54 14.26
N VAL A 146 -16.12 11.36 14.05
CA VAL A 146 -15.28 10.64 15.03
C VAL A 146 -13.87 10.41 14.50
N ASP A 147 -12.91 10.30 15.41
CA ASP A 147 -11.52 10.00 15.07
C ASP A 147 -11.37 8.55 14.55
N ILE A 148 -10.45 8.34 13.61
CA ILE A 148 -10.17 7.03 13.02
C ILE A 148 -8.72 6.62 13.28
N ASN A 149 -8.52 5.39 13.77
CA ASN A 149 -7.20 4.86 14.10
C ASN A 149 -6.68 3.92 13.00
N ILE A 150 -5.63 4.34 12.30
CA ILE A 150 -4.95 3.49 11.31
C ILE A 150 -3.88 2.65 12.01
N GLN A 151 -3.93 1.34 11.84
CA GLN A 151 -3.04 0.35 12.48
C GLN A 151 -2.25 -0.49 11.47
N GLU A 152 -2.65 -0.50 10.20
CA GLU A 152 -1.94 -1.18 9.12
C GLU A 152 -2.02 -0.38 7.81
N VAL A 153 -1.00 -0.53 6.97
CA VAL A 153 -0.89 0.12 5.65
C VAL A 153 -0.37 -0.90 4.64
N ALA A 154 -0.93 -0.88 3.44
CA ALA A 154 -0.54 -1.77 2.34
C ALA A 154 -0.39 -1.03 1.01
N LEU A 155 0.32 -1.68 0.07
CA LEU A 155 0.30 -1.36 -1.35
C LEU A 155 -0.23 -2.59 -2.10
N VAL A 156 -1.33 -2.40 -2.82
CA VAL A 156 -2.02 -3.44 -3.57
C VAL A 156 -2.02 -3.06 -5.05
N GLU A 157 -1.67 -4.01 -5.90
CA GLU A 157 -1.64 -3.84 -7.35
C GLU A 157 -2.88 -4.46 -7.98
N GLN A 158 -3.44 -3.79 -8.96
CA GLN A 158 -4.45 -4.32 -9.85
C GLN A 158 -3.75 -4.93 -11.07
N ILE A 159 -4.15 -6.14 -11.46
CA ILE A 159 -3.78 -6.76 -12.73
C ILE A 159 -5.07 -7.31 -13.34
N THR A 160 -5.20 -7.26 -14.66
CA THR A 160 -6.34 -7.83 -15.38
C THR A 160 -5.84 -8.98 -16.26
N PRO A 161 -5.76 -10.22 -15.75
CA PRO A 161 -5.27 -11.37 -16.52
C PRO A 161 -6.07 -11.61 -17.81
N ASP A 162 -7.39 -11.52 -17.71
CA ASP A 162 -8.30 -11.73 -18.83
C ASP A 162 -9.27 -10.54 -18.96
N THR A 163 -10.50 -10.70 -18.46
CA THR A 163 -11.56 -9.69 -18.53
C THR A 163 -11.92 -9.09 -17.17
N THR A 164 -11.43 -9.70 -16.09
CA THR A 164 -11.74 -9.32 -14.72
C THR A 164 -10.48 -8.88 -14.01
N ALA A 165 -10.56 -7.75 -13.30
CA ALA A 165 -9.46 -7.25 -12.49
C ALA A 165 -9.31 -8.09 -11.22
N ASP A 166 -8.08 -8.52 -10.95
CA ASP A 166 -7.65 -9.12 -9.71
C ASP A 166 -6.71 -8.16 -8.96
N TYR A 167 -6.65 -8.33 -7.63
CA TYR A 167 -5.91 -7.44 -6.75
C TYR A 167 -4.89 -8.23 -5.93
N PHE A 168 -3.65 -7.78 -5.91
CA PHE A 168 -2.52 -8.49 -5.33
C PHE A 168 -1.78 -7.60 -4.34
N LEU A 169 -1.77 -8.00 -3.07
CA LEU A 169 -1.03 -7.27 -2.04
C LEU A 169 0.47 -7.47 -2.23
N LEU A 170 1.20 -6.37 -2.48
CA LEU A 170 2.65 -6.39 -2.70
C LEU A 170 3.42 -6.06 -1.42
N PHE A 171 2.92 -5.08 -0.66
CA PHE A 171 3.50 -4.61 0.58
C PHE A 171 2.43 -4.53 1.66
N HIS A 172 2.78 -4.91 2.90
CA HIS A 172 1.96 -4.69 4.08
C HIS A 172 2.82 -4.52 5.32
N THR A 173 2.39 -3.64 6.21
CA THR A 173 2.95 -3.54 7.55
C THR A 173 1.90 -3.13 8.58
N THR A 174 1.94 -3.79 9.74
CA THR A 174 1.28 -3.34 10.96
C THR A 174 2.15 -2.31 11.68
N LEU A 175 1.55 -1.22 12.14
CA LEU A 175 2.22 -0.13 12.84
C LEU A 175 2.51 -0.53 14.30
N GLY A 176 3.56 0.04 14.90
CA GLY A 176 3.85 -0.20 16.33
C GLY A 176 2.83 0.47 17.28
N SER A 177 2.16 1.51 16.78
CA SER A 177 1.10 2.25 17.47
C SER A 177 0.15 2.81 16.42
N ALA A 178 -1.14 2.87 16.75
CA ALA A 178 -2.13 3.45 15.86
C ALA A 178 -1.81 4.93 15.52
N VAL A 179 -2.07 5.31 14.28
CA VAL A 179 -2.02 6.69 13.81
C VAL A 179 -3.45 7.21 13.72
N THR A 180 -3.83 8.04 14.68
CA THR A 180 -5.15 8.67 14.75
C THR A 180 -5.28 9.79 13.73
N VAL A 181 -6.34 9.75 12.93
CA VAL A 181 -6.77 10.79 11.99
C VAL A 181 -8.01 11.46 12.59
N PRO A 182 -7.88 12.68 13.13
CA PRO A 182 -9.02 13.38 13.72
C PRO A 182 -10.16 13.61 12.74
N ALA A 183 -11.39 13.75 13.25
CA ALA A 183 -12.52 14.20 12.43
C ALA A 183 -12.18 15.51 11.69
N GLY A 184 -12.48 15.57 10.40
CA GLY A 184 -12.17 16.69 9.50
C GLY A 184 -10.72 16.77 9.01
N ALA A 185 -9.80 15.93 9.52
CA ALA A 185 -8.40 15.91 9.12
C ALA A 185 -8.16 15.07 7.87
N THR A 186 -7.04 15.33 7.20
CA THR A 186 -6.52 14.52 6.09
C THR A 186 -5.18 13.92 6.46
N ILE A 187 -4.97 12.63 6.21
CA ILE A 187 -3.66 11.98 6.29
C ILE A 187 -3.17 11.65 4.87
N THR A 188 -1.96 12.08 4.55
CA THR A 188 -1.23 11.65 3.35
C THR A 188 -0.30 10.51 3.71
N TRP A 189 -0.45 9.35 3.09
CA TRP A 189 0.51 8.25 3.19
C TRP A 189 1.42 8.20 1.98
N ARG A 190 2.71 7.89 2.21
CA ARG A 190 3.71 7.65 1.18
C ARG A 190 4.37 6.30 1.39
N VAL A 191 4.31 5.41 0.40
CA VAL A 191 5.05 4.13 0.37
C VAL A 191 6.30 4.33 -0.48
N ILE A 192 7.48 4.12 0.12
CA ILE A 192 8.77 4.47 -0.49
C ILE A 192 9.67 3.23 -0.51
N LEU A 193 9.91 2.66 -1.69
CA LEU A 193 11.01 1.72 -1.89
C LEU A 193 12.30 2.51 -2.11
N LYS A 194 13.34 2.20 -1.35
CA LYS A 194 14.63 2.87 -1.37
C LYS A 194 15.72 1.84 -1.60
N TYR A 195 16.62 2.06 -2.55
CA TYR A 195 17.79 1.18 -2.70
C TYR A 195 19.08 1.93 -3.05
N ALA A 196 20.22 1.38 -2.61
CA ALA A 196 21.54 1.88 -2.95
C ALA A 196 22.01 1.23 -4.27
N PRO A 197 22.32 2.03 -5.32
CA PRO A 197 22.89 1.52 -6.57
C PRO A 197 24.33 1.03 -6.40
#